data_AF-A0A520HFP9-F1
#
_entry.id   AF-A0A520HFP9-F1
#
_cell.length_a   1.000
_cell.length_b   1.000
_cell.length_c   1.000
_cell.angle_alpha   90.00
_cell.angle_beta   90.00
_cell.angle_gamma   90.00
#
_symmetry.space_group_name_H-M   'P 1'
#
loop_
_entity.id
_entity.type
_entity.pdbx_description
1 polymer ?
#
loop_
_entity_poly.entity_id
_entity_poly.type
_entity_poly.pdbx_seq_one_letter_code
_entity_poly.pdbx_strand_id
1 'polypeptide(L)'
;MTLPLLSAPVGVREADLRDAAEVARLNAFVHDQGGTPFHLPAWSIAVERGCRQCARYLVAERANGAVVGVLPLTEMRSALFGRALVSTGFGVGGGVLGAAIEPLAAGAWDLARRLGCPSVE
;
A
#
# COMPACT_ATOMS: atom_id res chain seq x y z
N MET A 1 -34.68 7.28 -13.82
CA MET A 1 -33.23 7.49 -13.64
C MET A 1 -32.85 6.96 -12.27
N THR A 2 -32.34 5.75 -12.21
CA THR A 2 -31.88 5.13 -10.96
C THR A 2 -30.53 5.75 -10.61
N LEU A 3 -30.46 6.50 -9.51
CA LEU A 3 -29.18 6.99 -8.99
C LEU A 3 -28.28 5.78 -8.69
N PRO A 4 -27.01 5.76 -9.12
CA PRO A 4 -26.12 4.66 -8.78
C PRO A 4 -25.99 4.61 -7.27
N LEU A 5 -26.11 3.41 -6.70
CA LEU A 5 -25.80 3.16 -5.30
C LEU A 5 -24.41 3.72 -5.00
N LEU A 6 -24.35 4.72 -4.12
CA LEU A 6 -23.13 5.24 -3.51
C LEU A 6 -22.25 4.04 -3.12
N SER A 7 -21.06 3.94 -3.71
CA SER A 7 -20.09 2.91 -3.33
C SER A 7 -19.94 2.89 -1.81
N ALA A 8 -20.10 1.71 -1.20
CA ALA A 8 -19.93 1.55 0.24
C ALA A 8 -18.58 2.17 0.69
N PRO A 9 -18.54 2.82 1.88
CA PRO A 9 -17.34 3.50 2.34
C PRO A 9 -16.15 2.55 2.40
N VAL A 10 -15.01 3.04 1.95
CA VAL A 10 -13.73 2.33 1.94
C VAL A 10 -12.85 2.91 3.03
N GLY A 11 -12.40 2.06 3.95
CA GLY A 11 -11.40 2.42 4.95
C GLY A 11 -10.00 2.11 4.44
N VAL A 12 -9.02 2.93 4.81
CA VAL A 12 -7.60 2.70 4.50
C VAL A 12 -6.80 2.55 5.79
N ARG A 13 -5.98 1.52 5.86
CA ARG A 13 -5.11 1.23 7.02
C ARG A 13 -3.78 0.63 6.57
N GLU A 14 -2.81 0.67 7.47
CA GLU A 14 -1.59 -0.12 7.32
C GLU A 14 -1.90 -1.61 7.60
N ALA A 15 -1.42 -2.50 6.74
CA ALA A 15 -1.49 -3.94 6.93
C ALA A 15 -0.34 -4.42 7.83
N ASP A 16 -0.60 -5.44 8.67
CA ASP A 16 0.44 -6.11 9.44
C ASP A 16 1.06 -7.23 8.60
N LEU A 17 2.19 -6.95 7.96
CA LEU A 17 2.92 -7.92 7.15
C LEU A 17 3.58 -9.05 7.96
N ARG A 18 3.43 -9.06 9.29
CA ARG A 18 3.85 -10.17 10.16
C ARG A 18 2.73 -11.17 10.40
N ASP A 19 1.47 -10.79 10.14
CA ASP A 19 0.34 -11.72 10.19
C ASP A 19 0.26 -12.53 8.88
N ALA A 20 0.49 -13.84 9.00
CA ALA A 20 0.45 -14.77 7.87
C ALA A 20 -0.93 -14.83 7.21
N ALA A 21 -2.02 -14.67 7.97
CA ALA A 21 -3.36 -14.67 7.41
C ALA A 21 -3.61 -13.39 6.59
N GLU A 22 -3.17 -12.24 7.10
CA GLU A 22 -3.24 -10.98 6.37
C GLU A 22 -2.41 -11.04 5.08
N VAL A 23 -1.16 -11.52 5.15
CA VAL A 23 -0.30 -11.70 3.97
C VAL A 23 -0.95 -12.61 2.93
N ALA A 24 -1.57 -13.73 3.35
CA ALA A 24 -2.26 -14.64 2.45
C ALA A 24 -3.44 -13.96 1.73
N ARG A 25 -4.25 -13.17 2.45
CA ARG A 25 -5.37 -12.41 1.86
C ARG A 25 -4.88 -11.39 0.83
N LEU A 26 -3.81 -10.66 1.15
CA LEU A 26 -3.24 -9.65 0.25
C LEU A 26 -2.61 -10.31 -0.99
N ASN A 27 -1.93 -11.45 -0.84
CA ASN A 27 -1.41 -12.22 -1.96
C ASN A 27 -2.53 -12.67 -2.91
N ALA A 28 -3.64 -13.18 -2.37
CA ALA A 28 -4.80 -13.57 -3.17
C ALA A 28 -5.37 -12.38 -3.95
N PHE A 29 -5.56 -11.24 -3.29
CA PHE A 29 -6.03 -10.02 -3.95
C PHE A 29 -5.08 -9.56 -5.07
N VAL A 30 -3.77 -9.51 -4.81
CA VAL A 30 -2.77 -9.11 -5.81
C VAL A 30 -2.80 -10.05 -7.02
N HIS A 31 -2.94 -11.36 -6.79
CA HIS A 31 -3.07 -12.34 -7.85
C HIS A 31 -4.33 -12.11 -8.69
N ASP A 32 -5.49 -11.96 -8.05
CA ASP A 32 -6.79 -11.79 -8.71
C ASP A 32 -6.86 -10.47 -9.51
N GLN A 33 -6.15 -9.43 -9.08
CA GLN A 33 -6.05 -8.16 -9.79
C GLN A 33 -4.96 -8.14 -10.89
N GLY A 34 -4.21 -9.24 -11.09
CA GLY A 34 -3.13 -9.29 -12.07
C GLY A 34 -1.95 -8.37 -11.72
N GLY A 35 -1.70 -8.16 -10.42
CA GLY A 35 -0.62 -7.28 -9.95
C GLY A 35 0.77 -7.80 -10.30
N THR A 36 1.73 -6.89 -10.40
CA THR A 36 3.15 -7.21 -10.59
C THR A 36 3.75 -7.81 -9.30
N PRO A 37 4.92 -8.47 -9.37
CA PRO A 37 5.64 -8.94 -8.17
C PRO A 37 5.89 -7.84 -7.13
N PHE A 38 5.98 -6.59 -7.57
CA PHE A 38 6.23 -5.44 -6.71
C PHE A 38 5.03 -5.03 -5.84
N HIS A 39 3.84 -5.58 -6.11
CA HIS A 39 2.68 -5.46 -5.25
C HIS A 39 2.62 -6.55 -4.17
N LEU A 40 3.41 -7.62 -4.29
CA LEU A 40 3.36 -8.72 -3.33
C LEU A 40 3.93 -8.28 -1.96
N PRO A 41 3.25 -8.57 -0.83
CA PRO A 41 3.80 -8.43 0.52
C PRO A 41 5.22 -8.98 0.66
N ALA A 42 5.50 -10.14 0.03
CA ALA A 42 6.81 -10.76 0.06
C ALA A 42 7.93 -9.85 -0.48
N TRP A 43 7.64 -9.03 -1.51
CA TRP A 43 8.59 -8.06 -2.04
C TRP A 43 8.91 -6.98 -1.00
N SER A 44 7.88 -6.40 -0.39
CA SER A 44 8.04 -5.37 0.65
C SER A 44 8.86 -5.89 1.85
N ILE A 45 8.57 -7.11 2.30
CA ILE A 45 9.32 -7.78 3.39
C ILE A 45 10.78 -8.03 2.98
N ALA A 46 11.03 -8.47 1.74
CA ALA A 46 12.38 -8.72 1.26
C ALA A 46 13.21 -7.43 1.17
N VAL A 47 12.63 -6.34 0.66
CA VAL A 47 13.27 -5.02 0.59
C VAL A 47 13.58 -4.50 1.98
N GLU A 48 12.65 -4.60 2.93
CA GLU A 48 12.89 -4.17 4.31
C GLU A 48 14.06 -4.92 4.96
N ARG A 49 14.11 -6.25 4.77
CA ARG A 49 15.19 -7.09 5.32
C ARG A 49 16.53 -6.84 4.63
N GLY A 50 16.53 -6.67 3.31
CA GLY A 50 17.75 -6.52 2.51
C GLY A 50 18.37 -5.12 2.61
N CYS A 51 17.54 -4.08 2.62
CA CYS A 51 17.97 -2.68 2.51
C CYS A 51 17.79 -1.88 3.81
N ARG A 52 17.20 -2.49 4.85
CA ARG A 52 16.88 -1.84 6.15
C ARG A 52 16.01 -0.60 6.01
N GLN A 53 15.26 -0.48 4.92
CA GLN A 53 14.24 0.54 4.73
C GLN A 53 12.93 0.04 5.33
N CYS A 54 12.11 0.90 5.93
CA CYS A 54 10.90 0.42 6.56
C CYS A 54 9.80 0.20 5.52
N ALA A 55 9.27 -1.02 5.45
CA ALA A 55 8.12 -1.31 4.60
C ALA A 55 6.84 -0.71 5.20
N ARG A 56 6.01 -0.13 4.35
CA ARG A 56 4.66 0.35 4.68
C ARG A 56 3.72 -0.21 3.63
N TYR A 57 2.62 -0.80 4.05
CA TYR A 57 1.71 -1.45 3.10
C TYR A 57 0.29 -1.02 3.41
N LEU A 58 -0.27 -0.16 2.57
CA LEU A 58 -1.64 0.30 2.74
C LEU A 58 -2.60 -0.68 2.07
N VAL A 59 -3.69 -0.97 2.78
CA VAL A 59 -4.81 -1.75 2.29
C VAL A 59 -6.08 -0.91 2.39
N ALA A 60 -6.87 -0.95 1.33
CA ALA A 60 -8.20 -0.36 1.25
C ALA A 60 -9.24 -1.47 1.35
N GLU A 61 -10.14 -1.36 2.33
CA GLU A 61 -11.15 -2.38 2.63
C GLU A 61 -12.55 -1.76 2.70
N ARG A 62 -13.56 -2.51 2.24
CA ARG A 62 -14.97 -2.19 2.50
C ARG A 62 -15.35 -2.62 3.91
N ALA A 63 -16.50 -2.12 4.40
CA ALA A 63 -17.03 -2.49 5.71
C ALA A 63 -17.23 -4.00 5.95
N ASN A 64 -17.36 -4.80 4.88
CA ASN A 64 -17.46 -6.26 4.96
C ASN A 64 -16.08 -6.98 4.98
N GLY A 65 -14.97 -6.23 5.04
CA GLY A 65 -13.61 -6.77 5.02
C GLY A 65 -13.07 -7.12 3.63
N ALA A 66 -13.82 -6.84 2.55
CA ALA A 66 -13.33 -7.07 1.20
C ALA A 66 -12.22 -6.07 0.85
N VAL A 67 -11.04 -6.58 0.49
CA VAL A 67 -9.94 -5.79 -0.05
C VAL A 67 -10.36 -5.25 -1.42
N VAL A 68 -10.22 -3.94 -1.60
CA VAL A 68 -10.55 -3.24 -2.86
C VAL A 68 -9.37 -2.47 -3.44
N GLY A 69 -8.26 -2.43 -2.72
CA GLY A 69 -7.00 -1.94 -3.25
C GLY A 69 -5.85 -2.13 -2.27
N VAL A 70 -4.64 -2.11 -2.82
CA VAL A 70 -3.39 -2.13 -2.07
C VAL A 70 -2.42 -1.10 -2.63
N LEU A 71 -1.55 -0.59 -1.77
CA LEU A 71 -0.47 0.30 -2.15
C LEU A 71 0.77 -0.02 -1.30
N PRO A 72 1.76 -0.73 -1.87
CA PRO A 72 3.06 -0.91 -1.22
C PRO A 72 3.84 0.41 -1.25
N LEU A 73 4.47 0.72 -0.12
CA LEU A 73 5.25 1.94 0.10
C LEU A 73 6.54 1.58 0.84
N THR A 74 7.59 2.35 0.58
CA THR A 74 8.87 2.23 1.29
C THR A 74 9.20 3.56 1.93
N GLU A 75 9.33 3.59 3.25
CA GLU A 75 9.86 4.76 3.95
C GLU A 75 11.37 4.79 3.75
N MET A 76 11.82 5.73 2.92
CA MET A 76 13.23 5.99 2.71
C MET A 76 13.74 7.03 3.70
N ARG A 77 14.88 6.72 4.34
CA ARG A 77 15.56 7.65 5.26
C ARG A 77 17.03 7.73 4.90
N SER A 78 17.47 8.94 4.56
CA SER A 78 18.86 9.25 4.26
C SER A 78 19.32 10.46 5.07
N ALA A 79 20.52 10.39 5.64
CA ALA A 79 21.13 11.53 6.33
C ALA A 79 21.49 12.66 5.33
N LEU A 80 21.73 12.33 4.07
CA LEU A 80 22.14 13.28 3.03
C LEU A 80 20.97 13.82 2.20
N PHE A 81 19.94 12.99 2.00
CA PHE A 81 18.82 13.29 1.10
C PHE A 81 17.47 13.45 1.80
N GLY A 82 17.44 13.38 3.13
CA GLY A 82 16.23 13.53 3.92
C GLY A 82 15.35 12.27 3.88
N ARG A 83 14.03 12.48 3.82
CA ARG A 83 13.04 11.40 3.94
C ARG A 83 12.04 11.47 2.81
N ALA A 84 11.59 10.33 2.35
CA ALA A 84 10.54 10.22 1.35
C ALA A 84 9.71 8.98 1.63
N LEU A 85 8.42 9.04 1.25
CA LEU A 85 7.60 7.85 1.17
C LEU A 85 7.45 7.52 -0.31
N VAL A 86 8.30 6.63 -0.80
CA VAL A 86 8.20 6.20 -2.20
C VAL A 86 7.23 5.02 -2.28
N SER A 87 6.75 4.75 -3.48
CA SER A 87 6.02 3.54 -3.86
C SER A 87 6.82 2.26 -3.56
N THR A 88 6.59 1.18 -4.31
CA THR A 88 7.37 -0.05 -4.13
C THR A 88 8.87 0.23 -4.26
N GLY A 89 9.63 -0.02 -3.19
CA GLY A 89 11.07 0.18 -3.21
C GLY A 89 11.71 -0.79 -4.19
N PHE A 90 12.65 -0.30 -5.01
CA PHE A 90 13.42 -1.12 -5.96
C PHE A 90 12.57 -1.88 -7.01
N GLY A 91 11.33 -1.45 -7.26
CA GLY A 91 10.46 -2.04 -8.28
C GLY A 91 9.97 -1.02 -9.31
N VAL A 92 9.51 -1.51 -10.46
CA VAL A 92 8.91 -0.70 -11.54
C VAL A 92 7.45 -1.09 -11.69
N GLY A 93 6.52 -0.16 -11.41
CA GLY A 93 5.10 -0.44 -11.50
C GLY A 93 4.54 -1.20 -10.29
N GLY A 94 4.84 -0.73 -9.07
CA GLY A 94 4.15 -1.14 -7.83
C GLY A 94 3.40 0.01 -7.18
N GLY A 95 2.62 0.74 -7.98
CA GLY A 95 1.75 1.82 -7.51
C GLY A 95 0.48 1.28 -6.86
N VAL A 96 -0.62 2.04 -6.96
CA VAL A 96 -1.92 1.54 -6.49
C VAL A 96 -2.40 0.40 -7.38
N LEU A 97 -2.79 -0.71 -6.75
CA LEU A 97 -3.48 -1.81 -7.40
C LEU A 97 -4.90 -1.92 -6.87
N GLY A 98 -5.89 -1.98 -7.77
CA GLY A 98 -7.31 -2.07 -7.43
C GLY A 98 -8.07 -0.75 -7.64
N ALA A 99 -9.35 -0.76 -7.26
CA ALA A 99 -10.28 0.32 -7.58
C ALA A 99 -10.21 1.52 -6.61
N ALA A 100 -9.54 1.38 -5.47
CA ALA A 100 -9.50 2.39 -4.40
C ALA A 100 -8.34 3.40 -4.57
N ILE A 101 -8.18 3.98 -5.76
CA ILE A 101 -7.06 4.88 -6.10
C ILE A 101 -7.01 6.10 -5.19
N GLU A 102 -8.08 6.89 -5.14
CA GLU A 102 -8.13 8.14 -4.39
C GLU A 102 -8.01 7.92 -2.87
N PRO A 103 -8.73 6.94 -2.26
CA PRO A 103 -8.55 6.64 -0.84
C PRO A 103 -7.11 6.23 -0.49
N LEU A 104 -6.47 5.38 -1.31
CA LEU A 104 -5.09 4.94 -1.06
C LEU A 104 -4.09 6.08 -1.22
N ALA A 105 -4.26 6.94 -2.23
CA ALA A 105 -3.43 8.13 -2.41
C ALA A 105 -3.56 9.08 -1.21
N ALA A 106 -4.79 9.33 -0.73
CA ALA A 106 -5.02 10.12 0.48
C ALA A 106 -4.37 9.47 1.72
N GLY A 107 -4.52 8.16 1.88
CA GLY A 107 -3.89 7.40 2.96
C GLY A 107 -2.36 7.46 2.92
N ALA A 108 -1.75 7.46 1.74
CA ALA A 108 -0.31 7.62 1.58
C ALA A 108 0.17 9.00 2.01
N TRP A 109 -0.55 10.07 1.64
CA TRP A 109 -0.26 11.42 2.10
C TRP A 109 -0.43 11.58 3.61
N ASP A 110 -1.48 10.99 4.18
CA ASP A 110 -1.71 10.98 5.62
C ASP A 110 -0.57 10.27 6.36
N LEU A 111 -0.14 9.11 5.84
CA LEU A 111 1.01 8.39 6.36
C LEU A 111 2.29 9.21 6.24
N ALA A 112 2.55 9.84 5.10
CA ALA A 112 3.72 10.68 4.89
C ALA A 112 3.76 11.84 5.90
N ARG A 113 2.61 12.51 6.16
CA ARG A 113 2.50 13.56 7.19
C ARG A 113 2.80 13.02 8.59
N ARG A 114 2.23 11.87 8.97
CA ARG A 114 2.50 11.23 10.27
C ARG A 114 3.97 10.85 10.44
N LEU A 115 4.57 10.34 9.38
CA LEU A 115 5.97 9.94 9.40
C LEU A 115 6.85 11.18 9.39
N GLY A 116 6.47 12.30 8.77
CA GLY A 116 7.31 13.47 8.54
C GLY A 116 8.11 13.37 7.23
N CYS A 117 7.53 12.74 6.22
CA CYS A 117 8.05 12.68 4.86
C CYS A 117 7.42 13.84 4.04
N PRO A 118 8.22 14.74 3.44
CA PRO A 118 7.73 15.87 2.65
C PRO A 118 7.15 15.47 1.28
N SER A 119 7.47 14.29 0.76
CA SER A 119 6.98 13.80 -0.54
C SER A 119 6.40 12.38 -0.46
N VAL A 120 5.46 12.13 -1.38
CA VAL A 120 4.99 10.81 -1.77
C VAL A 120 5.29 10.64 -3.27
N GLU A 121 6.03 9.60 -3.63
CA GLU A 121 6.57 9.40 -5.00
C GLU A 121 6.19 8.04 -5.58
#